data_AF-A0A9Q7XI78-F1
#
_entry.id   AF-A0A9Q7XI78-F1
#
_cell.length_a   1.000
_cell.length_b   1.000
_cell.length_c   1.000
_cell.angle_alpha   90.00
_cell.angle_beta   90.00
_cell.angle_gamma   90.00
#
_symmetry.space_group_name_H-M   'P 1'
#
loop_
_entity.id
_entity.type
_entity.pdbx_description
1 polymer ?
#
loop_
_entity_poly.entity_id
_entity_poly.type
_entity_poly.pdbx_seq_one_letter_code
_entity_poly.pdbx_strand_id
1 'polypeptide(L)'
;MTLTIRRLLIFASTLILLLTSTANAGPLLAYDDAVQSLTASNFTSSTETGMWFVEFYSPYCGHCKKFAPTFHDLAESSKHFEDSSNFHISRVNCIAQGDLCTRQNIEAYPSLELYRDGAWLESYTGGRSYEELEAFVRAVAADNRKWMSISGRFGG
;
A
#
# COMPACT_ATOMS: atom_id res chain seq x y z
N MET A 1 14.71 -34.44 -69.89
CA MET A 1 15.47 -35.50 -69.21
C MET A 1 15.04 -35.45 -67.74
N THR A 2 14.48 -36.56 -67.23
CA THR A 2 14.06 -36.87 -65.83
C THR A 2 12.95 -36.01 -65.18
N LEU A 3 11.70 -36.48 -65.06
CA LEU A 3 11.14 -37.38 -64.02
C LEU A 3 11.26 -36.74 -62.61
N THR A 4 10.25 -36.56 -61.73
CA THR A 4 9.12 -37.43 -61.33
C THR A 4 8.28 -36.70 -60.25
N ILE A 5 6.94 -36.64 -60.37
CA ILE A 5 5.93 -37.31 -59.48
C ILE A 5 5.66 -36.60 -58.13
N ARG A 6 4.49 -35.93 -58.00
CA ARG A 6 3.26 -36.36 -57.25
C ARG A 6 3.42 -36.23 -55.72
N ARG A 7 2.47 -35.80 -54.89
CA ARG A 7 1.00 -35.94 -54.82
C ARG A 7 0.59 -35.04 -53.64
N LEU A 8 -0.46 -34.23 -53.77
CA LEU A 8 -1.79 -34.52 -53.23
C LEU A 8 -1.90 -34.33 -51.70
N LEU A 9 -2.62 -33.27 -51.32
CA LEU A 9 -3.61 -33.15 -50.23
C LEU A 9 -3.28 -33.81 -48.87
N ILE A 10 -3.25 -33.01 -47.80
CA ILE A 10 -4.01 -33.26 -46.55
C ILE A 10 -4.25 -31.91 -45.86
N PHE A 11 -5.52 -31.57 -45.70
CA PHE A 11 -6.04 -30.63 -44.71
C PHE A 11 -5.73 -31.17 -43.31
N ALA A 12 -5.04 -30.42 -42.45
CA ALA A 12 -5.05 -30.64 -41.01
C ALA A 12 -4.63 -29.34 -40.29
N SER A 13 -5.58 -28.59 -39.77
CA SER A 13 -5.96 -28.66 -38.34
C SER A 13 -5.11 -27.74 -37.47
N THR A 14 -5.68 -26.58 -37.18
CA THR A 14 -5.73 -25.97 -35.83
C THR A 14 -4.54 -26.28 -34.91
N LEU A 15 -3.54 -25.41 -34.86
CA LEU A 15 -2.77 -25.18 -33.64
C LEU A 15 -2.02 -23.84 -33.69
N ILE A 16 -2.73 -22.72 -33.85
CA ILE A 16 -2.25 -21.50 -33.22
C ILE A 16 -2.52 -21.74 -31.74
N LEU A 17 -1.50 -22.22 -31.03
CA LEU A 17 -1.51 -22.31 -29.58
C LEU A 17 -1.94 -20.93 -29.07
N LEU A 18 -3.15 -20.88 -28.52
CA LEU A 18 -3.50 -19.88 -27.53
C LEU A 18 -2.40 -20.00 -26.47
N LEU A 19 -1.44 -19.09 -26.52
CA LEU A 19 -0.70 -18.70 -25.34
C LEU A 19 -1.75 -18.04 -24.45
N THR A 20 -2.56 -18.87 -23.78
CA THR A 20 -3.19 -18.47 -22.54
C THR A 20 -2.02 -18.26 -21.60
N SER A 21 -1.41 -17.07 -21.69
CA SER A 21 -0.60 -16.54 -20.62
C SER A 21 -1.54 -16.46 -19.44
N THR A 22 -1.67 -17.55 -18.68
CA THR A 22 -2.11 -17.44 -17.31
C THR A 22 -0.95 -16.74 -16.63
N ALA A 23 -1.00 -15.40 -16.70
CA ALA A 23 -0.22 -14.53 -15.85
C ALA A 23 -0.67 -14.87 -14.44
N ASN A 24 -0.01 -15.87 -13.85
CA ASN A 24 -0.20 -16.22 -12.47
C ASN A 24 0.51 -15.12 -11.69
N ALA A 25 -0.21 -14.02 -11.44
CA ALA A 25 0.22 -12.93 -10.61
C ALA A 25 0.30 -13.41 -9.17
N GLY A 26 1.35 -14.19 -8.87
CA GLY A 26 1.81 -14.45 -7.53
C GLY A 26 2.33 -13.15 -6.88
N PRO A 27 2.82 -13.20 -5.62
CA PRO A 27 2.69 -12.19 -4.55
C PRO A 27 3.23 -10.77 -4.77
N LEU A 28 3.69 -10.42 -5.97
CA LEU A 28 4.12 -9.07 -6.35
C LEU A 28 2.99 -8.03 -6.27
N LEU A 29 1.73 -8.45 -6.26
CA LEU A 29 0.58 -7.54 -6.10
C LEU A 29 0.30 -7.10 -4.66
N ALA A 30 0.99 -7.65 -3.65
CA ALA A 30 0.73 -7.26 -2.27
C ALA A 30 1.16 -5.80 -1.97
N TYR A 31 2.07 -5.25 -2.77
CA TYR A 31 2.59 -3.90 -2.65
C TYR A 31 2.51 -3.17 -3.99
N ASP A 32 1.29 -2.93 -4.47
CA ASP A 32 1.00 -2.13 -5.66
C ASP A 32 1.18 -0.61 -5.41
N ASP A 33 0.66 0.25 -6.30
CA ASP A 33 0.76 1.71 -6.15
C ASP A 33 -0.44 2.34 -5.42
N ALA A 34 -1.38 1.54 -4.89
CA ALA A 34 -2.61 2.02 -4.26
C ALA A 34 -2.34 2.79 -2.95
N VAL A 35 -1.43 2.27 -2.12
CA VAL A 35 -1.00 2.93 -0.88
C VAL A 35 0.30 3.69 -1.13
N GLN A 36 0.29 4.99 -0.85
CA GLN A 36 1.43 5.85 -1.04
C GLN A 36 2.66 5.33 -0.28
N SER A 37 3.77 5.15 -1.00
CA SER A 37 5.05 4.80 -0.37
C SER A 37 5.84 6.06 -0.02
N LEU A 38 6.18 6.21 1.26
CA LEU A 38 7.10 7.23 1.73
C LEU A 38 8.55 6.69 1.75
N THR A 39 9.47 7.61 1.56
CA THR A 39 10.92 7.40 1.46
C THR A 39 11.63 8.41 2.34
N ALA A 40 12.91 8.20 2.62
CA ALA A 40 13.70 9.15 3.40
C ALA A 40 13.69 10.57 2.81
N SER A 41 13.55 10.72 1.48
CA SER A 41 13.55 12.03 0.82
C SER A 41 12.24 12.80 0.92
N ASN A 42 11.08 12.12 1.06
CA ASN A 42 9.78 12.79 1.10
C ASN A 42 9.05 12.65 2.43
N PHE A 43 9.47 11.76 3.34
CA PHE A 43 8.76 11.50 4.59
C PHE A 43 8.49 12.77 5.39
N THR A 44 9.53 13.60 5.63
CA THR A 44 9.38 14.84 6.40
C THR A 44 8.44 15.83 5.71
N SER A 45 8.61 16.08 4.42
CA SER A 45 7.77 17.03 3.68
C SER A 45 6.32 16.55 3.53
N SER A 46 6.11 15.24 3.38
CA SER A 46 4.76 14.66 3.30
C SER A 46 4.06 14.76 4.65
N THR A 47 4.73 14.34 5.72
CA THR A 47 4.13 14.28 7.06
C THR A 47 4.02 15.64 7.75
N GLU A 48 4.63 16.71 7.21
CA GLU A 48 4.67 18.05 7.79
C GLU A 48 3.28 18.63 8.09
N THR A 49 2.26 18.22 7.34
CA THR A 49 0.88 18.66 7.58
C THR A 49 -0.09 17.50 7.62
N GLY A 50 -1.11 17.61 8.46
CA GLY A 50 -2.20 16.65 8.51
C GLY A 50 -1.90 15.47 9.44
N MET A 51 -2.71 14.42 9.29
CA MET A 51 -2.68 13.23 10.12
C MET A 51 -2.29 12.03 9.27
N TRP A 52 -1.23 11.32 9.63
CA TRP A 52 -0.62 10.27 8.81
C TRP A 52 -0.60 8.96 9.58
N PHE A 53 -1.22 7.94 9.00
CA PHE A 53 -1.15 6.56 9.49
C PHE A 53 -0.20 5.76 8.60
N VAL A 54 0.93 5.34 9.16
CA VAL A 54 2.07 4.81 8.38
C VAL A 54 2.35 3.37 8.77
N GLU A 55 2.32 2.47 7.79
CA GLU A 55 2.84 1.11 7.94
C GLU A 55 4.34 1.06 7.66
N PHE A 56 5.13 0.67 8.65
CA PHE A 56 6.53 0.31 8.47
C PHE A 56 6.65 -1.21 8.30
N TYR A 57 7.13 -1.64 7.13
CA TYR A 57 7.12 -3.05 6.75
C TYR A 57 8.45 -3.52 6.17
N SER A 58 8.59 -4.83 6.06
CA SER A 58 9.64 -5.49 5.28
C SER A 58 9.02 -6.51 4.31
N PRO A 59 9.41 -6.52 3.02
CA PRO A 59 8.89 -7.48 2.05
C PRO A 59 9.31 -8.93 2.35
N TYR A 60 10.31 -9.13 3.20
CA TYR A 60 10.78 -10.46 3.62
C TYR A 60 10.10 -10.96 4.90
N CYS A 61 9.28 -10.12 5.55
CA CYS A 61 8.55 -10.51 6.75
C CYS A 61 7.27 -11.29 6.40
N GLY A 62 7.11 -12.48 6.97
CA GLY A 62 5.91 -13.31 6.78
C GLY A 62 4.62 -12.66 7.27
N HIS A 63 4.67 -11.92 8.39
CA HIS A 63 3.51 -11.21 8.93
C HIS A 63 3.14 -10.00 8.07
N CYS A 64 4.12 -9.24 7.57
CA CYS A 64 3.86 -8.14 6.63
C CYS A 64 3.15 -8.62 5.37
N LYS A 65 3.63 -9.70 4.76
CA LYS A 65 3.00 -10.26 3.55
C LYS A 65 1.55 -10.69 3.76
N LYS A 66 1.22 -11.20 4.96
CA LYS A 66 -0.16 -11.59 5.31
C LYS A 66 -1.04 -10.36 5.58
N PHE A 67 -0.45 -9.30 6.11
CA PHE A 67 -1.15 -8.08 6.50
C PHE A 67 -1.38 -7.11 5.33
N ALA A 68 -0.49 -7.12 4.33
CA ALA A 68 -0.51 -6.20 3.21
C ALA A 68 -1.87 -6.08 2.48
N PRO A 69 -2.63 -7.17 2.21
CA PRO A 69 -3.95 -7.04 1.59
C PRO A 69 -4.95 -6.27 2.45
N THR A 70 -4.95 -6.50 3.77
CA THR A 70 -5.84 -5.77 4.69
C THR A 70 -5.49 -4.29 4.76
N PHE A 71 -4.19 -3.95 4.78
CA PHE A 71 -3.75 -2.56 4.80
C PHE A 71 -4.02 -1.84 3.47
N HIS A 72 -3.91 -2.55 2.35
CA HIS A 72 -4.33 -2.07 1.04
C HIS A 72 -5.81 -1.68 1.03
N ASP A 73 -6.69 -2.60 1.44
CA ASP A 73 -8.15 -2.37 1.42
C ASP A 73 -8.54 -1.21 2.35
N LEU A 74 -7.87 -1.09 3.50
CA LEU A 74 -8.03 0.03 4.42
C LEU A 74 -7.65 1.36 3.77
N ALA A 75 -6.51 1.42 3.08
CA ALA A 75 -6.06 2.63 2.39
C ALA A 75 -7.04 3.05 1.28
N GLU A 76 -7.48 2.11 0.44
CA GLU A 76 -8.45 2.36 -0.62
C GLU A 76 -9.79 2.88 -0.07
N SER A 77 -10.33 2.27 0.98
CA SER A 77 -11.60 2.70 1.57
C SER A 77 -11.48 4.05 2.29
N SER A 78 -10.29 4.44 2.71
CA SER A 78 -10.03 5.64 3.53
C SER A 78 -9.66 6.89 2.74
N LYS A 79 -9.47 6.82 1.41
CA LYS A 79 -9.06 7.97 0.57
C LYS A 79 -9.92 9.23 0.75
N HIS A 80 -11.22 9.05 0.99
CA HIS A 80 -12.15 10.17 1.23
C HIS A 80 -11.85 10.98 2.50
N PHE A 81 -10.99 10.49 3.39
CA PHE A 81 -10.51 11.22 4.57
C PHE A 81 -9.39 12.21 4.26
N GLU A 82 -8.73 12.12 3.10
CA GLU A 82 -7.73 13.10 2.66
C GLU A 82 -8.40 14.47 2.51
N ASP A 83 -9.45 14.56 1.70
CA ASP A 83 -10.17 15.83 1.46
C ASP A 83 -10.94 16.31 2.70
N SER A 84 -11.55 15.38 3.43
CA SER A 84 -12.52 15.73 4.47
C SER A 84 -11.92 15.91 5.87
N SER A 85 -10.71 15.40 6.08
CA SER A 85 -10.04 15.43 7.37
C SER A 85 -8.52 15.55 7.30
N ASN A 86 -7.92 15.80 6.13
CA ASN A 86 -6.46 15.85 5.94
C ASN A 86 -5.76 14.63 6.58
N PHE A 87 -6.35 13.45 6.38
CA PHE A 87 -5.87 12.19 6.93
C PHE A 87 -5.37 11.30 5.80
N HIS A 88 -4.16 10.77 5.94
CA HIS A 88 -3.41 10.05 4.92
C HIS A 88 -3.00 8.68 5.43
N ILE A 89 -3.09 7.66 4.57
CA ILE A 89 -2.56 6.33 4.84
C ILE A 89 -1.39 6.07 3.91
N SER A 90 -0.26 5.66 4.48
CA SER A 90 0.97 5.44 3.72
C SER A 90 1.79 4.28 4.26
N ARG A 91 2.86 3.93 3.56
CA ARG A 91 3.78 2.85 3.96
C ARG A 91 5.23 3.20 3.71
N VAL A 92 6.12 2.57 4.47
CA VAL A 92 7.58 2.69 4.34
C VAL A 92 8.18 1.29 4.29
N ASN A 93 8.90 1.00 3.22
CA ASN A 93 9.69 -0.22 3.10
C ASN A 93 11.01 -0.04 3.86
N CYS A 94 11.16 -0.69 5.02
CA CYS A 94 12.35 -0.55 5.86
C CYS A 94 13.59 -1.27 5.34
N ILE A 95 13.45 -2.16 4.35
CA ILE A 95 14.62 -2.72 3.65
C ILE A 95 15.21 -1.68 2.71
N ALA A 96 14.36 -0.93 2.01
CA ALA A 96 14.81 0.14 1.10
C ALA A 96 15.16 1.43 1.85
N GLN A 97 14.52 1.69 2.99
CA GLN A 97 14.58 2.95 3.74
C GLN A 97 15.07 2.73 5.18
N GLY A 98 16.14 1.93 5.36
CA GLY A 98 16.65 1.53 6.68
C GLY A 98 16.97 2.69 7.61
N ASP A 99 17.61 3.75 7.09
CA ASP A 99 17.94 4.95 7.87
C ASP A 99 16.69 5.68 8.37
N LEU A 100 15.63 5.72 7.55
CA LEU A 100 14.35 6.31 7.95
C LEU A 100 13.74 5.48 9.09
N CYS A 101 13.66 4.17 8.94
CA CYS A 101 13.06 3.31 9.98
C CYS A 101 13.86 3.32 11.29
N THR A 102 15.18 3.46 11.22
CA THR A 102 16.03 3.65 12.40
C THR A 102 15.71 4.97 13.10
N ARG A 103 15.59 6.08 12.34
CA ARG A 103 15.22 7.40 12.91
C ARG A 103 13.81 7.41 13.50
N GLN A 104 12.90 6.63 12.94
CA GLN A 104 11.53 6.47 13.44
C GLN A 104 11.41 5.43 14.57
N ASN A 105 12.54 4.90 15.07
CA ASN A 105 12.62 3.92 16.14
C ASN A 105 11.74 2.66 15.89
N ILE A 106 11.77 2.15 14.65
CA ILE A 106 11.01 0.96 14.28
C ILE A 106 11.80 -0.29 14.60
N GLU A 107 11.31 -1.05 15.59
CA GLU A 107 12.00 -2.24 16.13
C GLU A 107 11.43 -3.57 15.60
N ALA A 108 10.21 -3.57 15.07
CA ALA A 108 9.51 -4.76 14.60
C ALA A 108 8.64 -4.47 13.37
N TYR A 109 8.25 -5.54 12.65
CA TYR A 109 7.41 -5.42 11.46
C TYR A 109 6.21 -6.39 11.48
N PRO A 110 5.03 -5.97 10.98
CA PRO A 110 4.70 -4.59 10.62
C PRO A 110 4.46 -3.74 11.88
N SER A 111 4.95 -2.49 11.86
CA SER A 111 4.61 -1.44 12.84
C SER A 111 3.68 -0.42 12.21
N LEU A 112 2.71 0.06 12.99
CA LEU A 112 1.69 1.01 12.54
C LEU A 112 1.79 2.25 13.42
N GLU A 113 2.21 3.37 12.85
CA GLU A 113 2.51 4.59 13.59
C GLU A 113 1.64 5.75 13.12
N LEU A 114 1.19 6.57 14.06
CA LEU A 114 0.36 7.74 13.81
C LEU A 114 1.17 9.03 14.01
N TYR A 115 1.10 9.96 13.05
CA TYR A 115 1.83 11.23 13.08
C TYR A 115 0.92 12.43 12.79
N ARG A 116 1.03 13.51 13.57
CA ARG A 116 0.35 14.78 13.31
C ARG A 116 1.38 15.87 13.05
N ASP A 117 1.26 16.54 11.90
CA ASP A 117 2.12 17.66 11.52
C ASP A 117 3.62 17.39 11.78
N GLY A 118 4.09 16.22 11.32
CA GLY A 118 5.47 15.76 11.44
C GLY A 118 5.85 15.18 12.80
N ALA A 119 5.00 15.30 13.83
CA ALA A 119 5.24 14.76 15.15
C ALA A 119 4.59 13.38 15.33
N TRP A 120 5.35 12.41 15.83
CA TRP A 120 4.80 11.11 16.25
C TRP A 120 3.80 11.29 17.40
N LEU A 121 2.65 10.63 17.30
CA LEU A 121 1.61 10.63 18.33
C LEU A 121 1.59 9.32 19.12
N GLU A 122 1.37 8.20 18.43
CA GLU A 122 1.23 6.89 19.04
C GLU A 122 1.48 5.75 18.05
N SER A 123 1.84 4.60 18.61
CA SER A 123 1.87 3.33 17.89
C SER A 123 0.51 2.63 18.04
N TYR A 124 -0.07 2.19 16.93
CA TYR A 124 -1.29 1.38 16.96
C TYR A 124 -0.97 -0.06 17.40
N THR A 125 -1.53 -0.46 18.53
CA THR A 125 -1.36 -1.81 19.11
C THR A 125 -2.63 -2.66 19.08
N GLY A 126 -3.67 -2.20 18.39
CA GLY A 126 -4.95 -2.92 18.26
C GLY A 126 -4.86 -4.13 17.32
N GLY A 127 -6.00 -4.80 17.11
CA GLY A 127 -6.05 -5.93 16.19
C GLY A 127 -5.89 -5.52 14.73
N ARG A 128 -5.36 -6.42 13.92
CA ARG A 128 -5.01 -6.16 12.51
C ARG A 128 -6.08 -6.63 11.53
N SER A 129 -7.31 -6.83 12.01
CA SER A 129 -8.46 -7.07 11.14
C SER A 129 -8.86 -5.77 10.42
N TYR A 130 -9.54 -5.89 9.28
CA TYR A 130 -10.01 -4.72 8.54
C TYR A 130 -10.95 -3.88 9.42
N GLU A 131 -11.85 -4.54 10.15
CA GLU A 131 -12.88 -3.91 10.97
C GLU A 131 -12.28 -3.09 12.12
N GLU A 132 -11.25 -3.62 12.81
CA GLU A 132 -10.58 -2.92 13.90
C GLU A 132 -9.76 -1.72 13.41
N LEU A 133 -9.12 -1.86 12.25
CA LEU A 133 -8.35 -0.78 11.63
C LEU A 133 -9.26 0.31 11.09
N GLU A 134 -10.36 -0.05 10.42
CA GLU A 134 -11.35 0.89 9.91
C GLU A 134 -11.97 1.67 11.07
N ALA A 135 -12.33 0.99 12.17
CA ALA A 135 -12.84 1.67 13.35
C ALA A 135 -11.85 2.70 13.91
N PHE A 136 -10.57 2.34 13.99
CA PHE A 136 -9.51 3.25 14.44
C PHE A 136 -9.34 4.44 13.49
N VAL A 137 -9.17 4.19 12.19
CA VAL A 137 -9.01 5.24 11.16
C VAL A 137 -10.20 6.21 11.19
N ARG A 138 -11.43 5.71 11.27
CA ARG A 138 -12.62 6.56 11.35
C ARG A 138 -12.63 7.44 12.59
N ALA A 139 -12.22 6.91 13.74
CA ALA A 139 -12.15 7.67 14.98
C ALA A 139 -11.10 8.79 14.88
N VAL A 140 -9.90 8.44 14.43
CA VAL A 140 -8.78 9.39 14.26
C VAL A 140 -9.12 10.47 13.24
N ALA A 141 -9.68 10.10 12.09
CA ALA A 141 -10.09 11.06 11.06
C ALA A 141 -11.18 12.03 11.56
N ALA A 142 -12.16 11.54 12.31
CA ALA A 142 -13.20 12.37 12.92
C ALA A 142 -12.61 13.34 13.96
N ASP A 143 -11.66 12.89 14.77
CA ASP A 143 -11.00 13.73 15.76
C ASP A 143 -10.07 14.76 15.12
N ASN A 144 -9.37 14.40 14.04
CA ASN A 144 -8.54 15.35 13.29
C ASN A 144 -9.40 16.45 12.66
N ARG A 145 -10.57 16.11 12.11
CA ARG A 145 -11.54 17.10 11.59
C ARG A 145 -11.95 18.11 12.66
N LYS A 146 -12.26 17.65 13.88
CA LYS A 146 -12.59 18.54 15.00
C LYS A 146 -11.41 19.42 15.38
N TRP A 147 -10.21 18.83 15.48
CA TRP A 147 -9.00 19.55 15.82
C TRP A 147 -8.65 20.65 14.80
N MET A 148 -8.81 20.37 13.50
CA MET A 148 -8.60 21.37 12.44
C MET A 148 -9.61 22.53 12.52
N SER A 149 -10.86 22.25 12.87
CA SER A 149 -11.89 23.29 13.09
C SER A 149 -11.52 24.22 14.25
N ILE A 150 -11.03 23.65 15.36
CA ILE A 150 -10.65 24.43 16.55
C ILE A 150 -9.35 25.20 16.34
N SER A 151 -8.40 24.65 15.59
CA SER A 151 -7.10 25.27 15.31
C SER A 151 -7.15 26.33 14.19
N GLY A 152 -8.31 26.56 13.56
CA GLY A 152 -8.45 27.51 12.45
C GLY A 152 -7.72 27.07 11.19
N ARG A 153 -7.42 25.76 11.04
CA ARG A 153 -6.74 25.19 9.87
C ARG A 153 -7.70 24.71 8.78
N PHE A 154 -9.00 24.80 9.03
CA PHE A 154 -10.03 24.49 8.03
C PHE A 154 -10.25 25.73 7.13
N GLY A 155 -9.54 25.79 6.00
CA GLY A 155 -9.74 26.81 4.97
C GLY A 155 -8.54 27.76 4.78
N GLY A 156 -7.74 27.45 3.76
CA GLY A 156 -6.83 28.36 3.06
C GLY A 156 -7.02 28.14 1.57
#